data_AF-V8N513-F1
#
_entry.id   AF-V8N513-F1
#
_cell.length_a   1.000
_cell.length_b   1.000
_cell.length_c   1.000
_cell.angle_alpha   90.00
_cell.angle_beta   90.00
_cell.angle_gamma   90.00
#
_symmetry.space_group_name_H-M   'P 1'
#
loop_
_entity.id
_entity.type
_entity.pdbx_description
1 polymer ?
#
loop_
_entity_poly.entity_id
_entity_poly.type
_entity_poly.pdbx_seq_one_letter_code
_entity_poly.pdbx_strand_id
1 'polypeptide(L)' 'MLENMPFAVKLTFSSALALFHQNAFMNRTVSEIIWGYNEPFIQLLDSLGINLGLSSEKYGLFSK' A
#
# COMPACT_ATOMS: atom_id res chain seq x y z
N MET A 1 1.64 2.21 16.83
CA MET A 1 1.70 3.52 16.12
C MET A 1 0.36 3.89 15.48
N LEU A 2 -0.24 3.07 14.61
CA LEU A 2 -1.62 3.28 14.11
C LEU A 2 -2.71 2.97 15.16
N GLU A 3 -2.47 2.00 16.04
CA GLU A 3 -3.43 1.62 17.11
C GLU A 3 -3.75 2.79 18.07
N ASN A 4 -2.76 3.68 18.27
CA ASN A 4 -2.80 4.84 19.16
C ASN A 4 -3.40 6.08 18.48
N MET A 5 -3.75 6.01 17.18
CA MET A 5 -4.35 7.13 16.46
C MET A 5 -5.84 7.29 16.81
N PRO A 6 -6.41 8.50 16.59
CA PRO A 6 -7.83 8.74 16.80
C PRO A 6 -8.71 7.74 16.04
N PHE A 7 -9.86 7.38 16.61
CA PHE A 7 -10.75 6.38 16.03
C PHE A 7 -11.15 6.68 14.58
N ALA A 8 -11.43 7.95 14.25
CA ALA A 8 -11.74 8.37 12.89
C ALA A 8 -10.62 8.08 11.88
N VAL A 9 -9.35 8.26 12.29
CA VAL A 9 -8.18 7.95 11.45
C VAL A 9 -8.05 6.44 11.24
N LYS A 10 -8.28 5.65 12.28
CA LYS A 10 -8.29 4.18 12.17
C LYS A 10 -9.40 3.70 11.23
N LEU A 11 -10.61 4.23 11.39
CA LEU A 11 -11.76 3.84 10.58
C LEU A 11 -11.56 4.19 9.09
N THR A 12 -11.07 5.39 8.80
CA THR A 12 -10.78 5.82 7.43
C THR A 12 -9.69 4.97 6.79
N PHE A 13 -8.60 4.69 7.52
CA PHE A 13 -7.53 3.82 7.03
C PHE A 13 -8.00 2.38 6.80
N SER A 14 -8.76 1.79 7.74
CA SER A 14 -9.33 0.45 7.57
C SER A 14 -10.32 0.39 6.40
N SER A 15 -11.12 1.44 6.20
CA SER A 15 -12.04 1.53 5.06
C SER A 15 -11.28 1.62 3.74
N ALA A 16 -10.18 2.38 3.69
CA ALA A 16 -9.31 2.44 2.52
C ALA A 16 -8.72 1.05 2.19
N LEU A 17 -8.15 0.35 3.18
CA LEU A 17 -7.63 -1.01 2.97
C LEU A 17 -8.70 -1.97 2.42
N ALA A 18 -9.93 -1.89 2.94
CA ALA A 18 -11.04 -2.71 2.46
C ALA A 18 -11.41 -2.41 1.00
N LEU A 19 -11.50 -1.12 0.61
CA LEU A 19 -11.80 -0.72 -0.76
C LEU A 19 -10.75 -1.24 -1.77
N PHE A 20 -9.48 -1.21 -1.38
CA PHE A 20 -8.37 -1.70 -2.21
C PHE A 20 -8.09 -3.20 -2.05
N HIS A 21 -8.94 -3.94 -1.34
CA HIS A 21 -8.81 -5.38 -1.10
C HIS A 21 -7.42 -5.76 -0.56
N GLN A 22 -6.82 -4.88 0.24
CA GLN A 22 -5.52 -5.10 0.86
C GLN A 22 -5.68 -6.08 2.01
N ASN A 23 -5.04 -7.23 1.88
CA ASN A 23 -5.05 -8.29 2.87
C ASN A 23 -3.63 -8.52 3.41
N ALA A 24 -3.52 -9.08 4.61
CA ALA A 24 -2.23 -9.41 5.22
C ALA A 24 -1.43 -10.42 4.38
N PHE A 25 -2.13 -11.29 3.65
CA PHE A 25 -1.55 -12.23 2.70
C PHE A 25 -2.12 -11.97 1.31
N MET A 26 -1.24 -12.01 0.31
CA MET A 26 -1.56 -11.69 -1.08
C MET A 26 -1.10 -12.83 -1.97
N ASN A 27 -1.92 -13.19 -2.97
CA ASN A 27 -1.47 -14.08 -4.04
C ASN A 27 -0.91 -13.24 -5.18
N ARG A 28 0.40 -13.37 -5.42
CA ARG A 28 1.16 -12.66 -6.44
C ARG A 28 2.19 -13.60 -7.05
N THR A 29 2.54 -13.36 -8.30
CA THR A 29 3.59 -14.13 -8.98
C THR A 29 4.96 -13.78 -8.44
N VAL A 30 5.92 -14.69 -8.60
CA VAL A 30 7.32 -14.45 -8.23
C VAL A 30 7.86 -13.21 -8.96
N SER A 31 7.49 -13.04 -10.24
CA SER A 31 7.92 -11.89 -11.04
C SER A 31 7.45 -10.57 -10.43
N GLU A 32 6.18 -10.49 -10.01
CA GLU A 32 5.61 -9.28 -9.39
C GLU A 32 6.25 -8.98 -8.03
N ILE A 33 6.50 -10.00 -7.20
CA ILE A 33 7.12 -9.78 -5.89
C ILE A 33 8.57 -9.31 -6.02
N ILE A 34 9.32 -9.87 -6.97
CA ILE A 34 10.76 -9.60 -7.14
C ILE A 34 10.98 -8.29 -7.90
N TRP A 35 10.38 -8.13 -9.08
CA TRP A 35 10.63 -7.02 -10.01
C TRP A 35 9.62 -5.89 -9.90
N GLY A 36 8.56 -6.15 -9.16
CA GLY A 36 7.57 -5.18 -8.79
C GLY A 36 6.32 -5.18 -9.64
N TYR A 37 5.25 -4.67 -9.03
CA TYR A 37 3.95 -4.50 -9.66
C TYR A 37 3.37 -3.14 -9.30
N ASN A 38 2.40 -2.69 -10.10
CA ASN A 38 1.71 -1.44 -9.85
C ASN A 38 0.66 -1.68 -8.78
N GLU A 39 0.84 -1.06 -7.62
CA GLU A 39 -0.07 -1.18 -6.50
C GLU A 39 -0.98 0.09 -6.47
N PRO A 40 -2.31 -0.03 -6.67
CA PRO A 40 -3.23 1.11 -6.74
C PRO A 40 -3.48 1.84 -5.42
N PHE A 41 -3.42 1.17 -4.27
CA PHE A 41 -3.44 1.78 -2.94
C PHE A 41 -2.21 2.66 -2.68
N ILE A 42 -1.01 2.23 -3.10
CA ILE A 42 0.21 3.04 -2.99
C ILE A 42 0.12 4.28 -3.88
N GLN A 43 -0.42 4.16 -5.09
CA GLN A 43 -0.69 5.32 -5.96
C GLN A 43 -1.66 6.32 -5.31
N LEU A 44 -2.68 5.82 -4.60
CA LEU A 44 -3.57 6.69 -3.84
C LEU A 44 -2.83 7.38 -2.68
N LEU A 45 -1.97 6.68 -1.95
CA LEU A 45 -1.18 7.29 -0.87
C LEU A 45 -0.23 8.37 -1.40
N ASP A 46 0.45 8.11 -2.51
CA ASP A 46 1.29 9.10 -3.21
C ASP A 46 0.47 10.32 -3.64
N SER A 47 -0.72 10.10 -4.21
CA SER A 47 -1.64 11.18 -4.60
C SER A 47 -2.14 12.01 -3.42
N LEU A 48 -2.15 11.45 -2.21
CA LEU A 48 -2.50 12.14 -0.96
C LEU A 48 -1.30 12.82 -0.30
N GLY A 49 -0.11 12.76 -0.91
CA GLY A 49 1.13 13.31 -0.38
C GLY A 49 1.75 12.47 0.74
N ILE A 50 1.24 11.25 0.98
CA ILE A 50 1.79 10.28 1.93
C ILE A 50 2.81 9.44 1.16
N ASN A 51 3.98 10.04 0.90
CA ASN A 51 5.07 9.33 0.24
C ASN A 51 5.78 8.43 1.25
N LEU A 52 5.70 7.11 1.06
CA LEU A 52 6.34 6.13 1.94
C LEU A 52 7.85 5.98 1.68
N GLY A 53 8.45 6.82 0.84
CA GLY A 53 9.87 6.72 0.43
C GLY A 53 10.13 5.56 -0.55
N LEU A 54 9.07 4.95 -1.07
CA LEU A 54 9.09 3.91 -2.09
C LEU A 54 8.83 4.61 -3.42
N SER A 55 9.85 4.79 -4.25
CA SER A 55 9.77 5.61 -5.48
C SER A 55 8.85 4.99 -6.53
N SER A 56 7.56 5.29 -6.38
CA SER A 56 6.52 5.71 -7.34
C SER A 56 6.21 4.92 -8.62
N GLU A 57 6.87 3.82 -8.97
CA GLU A 57 6.43 3.06 -10.17
C GLU A 57 6.07 1.61 -9.89
N LYS A 58 6.91 0.88 -9.16
CA LYS A 58 6.73 -0.57 -9.00
C LYS A 58 7.06 -0.99 -7.57
N TYR A 59 6.14 -1.72 -6.96
CA TYR A 59 6.32 -2.29 -5.64
C TYR A 59 6.87 -3.70 -5.75
N GLY A 60 8.16 -3.88 -5.47
CA GLY A 60 8.83 -5.18 -5.48
C GLY A 60 10.10 -5.14 -4.63
N LEU A 61 10.56 -6.31 -4.18
CA LEU A 61 11.71 -6.43 -3.29
C LEU A 61 13.02 -5.88 -3.90
N PHE A 62 13.14 -5.94 -5.22
CA PHE A 62 14.29 -5.45 -5.99
C PHE A 62 13.90 -4.42 -7.04
N SER A 63 12.70 -3.83 -6.87
CA SER A 63 12.26 -2.72 -7.70
C SER A 63 13.12 -1.49 -7.40
N LYS A 64 13.54 -0.77 -8.44
CA LYS A 64 14.37 0.44 -8.34
C LYS A 64 13.50 1.69 -8.41
#